data_AF-A0A9D5Y8B2-F1
#
_entry.id   AF-A0A9D5Y8B2-F1
#
_cell.length_a   1.000
_cell.length_b   1.000
_cell.length_c   1.000
_cell.angle_alpha   90.00
_cell.angle_beta   90.00
_cell.angle_gamma   90.00
#
_symmetry.space_group_name_H-M   'P 1'
#
loop_
_entity.id
_entity.type
_entity.pdbx_description
1 polymer ?
#
loop_
_entity_poly.entity_id
_entity_poly.type
_entity_poly.pdbx_seq_one_letter_code
_entity_poly.pdbx_strand_id
1 'polypeptide(L)' 'MGQKIHPHGLRVGVIKDWDSRWYARDNEFGDLLVEDYNLRKALKKKYYAAGIPRIEIERDASRVR' A
#
# COMPACT_ATOMS: atom_id res chain seq x y z
N MET A 1 4.10 -14.59 28.66
CA MET A 1 3.36 -14.12 27.47
C MET A 1 4.37 -13.52 26.48
N GLY A 2 4.59 -14.15 25.33
CA GLY A 2 5.61 -13.72 24.36
C GLY A 2 5.08 -12.64 23.43
N GLN A 3 5.91 -11.65 23.11
CA GLN A 3 5.60 -10.63 22.11
C GLN A 3 5.60 -11.27 20.73
N LYS A 4 4.43 -11.36 20.09
CA LYS A 4 4.28 -11.95 18.75
C LYS A 4 4.44 -10.87 17.69
N ILE A 5 5.25 -11.15 16.67
CA ILE A 5 5.43 -10.27 15.51
C ILE A 5 4.22 -10.32 14.58
N HIS A 6 3.98 -9.25 13.82
CA HIS A 6 2.96 -9.23 12.80
C HIS A 6 3.32 -10.20 11.65
N PRO A 7 2.51 -11.24 11.39
CA PRO A 7 2.88 -12.31 10.48
C PRO A 7 2.88 -11.89 9.01
N HIS A 8 2.18 -10.82 8.64
CA HIS A 8 2.27 -10.28 7.28
C HIS A 8 3.64 -9.61 7.07
N GLY A 9 4.06 -8.74 8.00
CA GLY A 9 5.32 -8.00 7.87
C GLY A 9 6.53 -8.92 7.84
N LEU A 10 6.52 -9.99 8.64
CA LEU A 10 7.56 -11.02 8.62
C LEU A 10 7.71 -11.73 7.26
N ARG A 11 6.67 -11.74 6.43
CA ARG A 11 6.62 -12.48 5.16
C ARG A 11 6.78 -11.59 3.93
N VAL A 12 6.68 -10.27 4.09
CA VAL A 12 6.90 -9.31 3.01
C VAL A 12 8.34 -9.44 2.51
N GLY A 13 8.53 -9.64 1.21
CA GLY A 13 9.83 -9.85 0.58
C GLY A 13 10.35 -11.30 0.59
N VAL A 14 9.65 -12.24 1.24
CA VAL A 14 10.00 -13.68 1.22
C VAL A 14 8.95 -14.48 0.46
N ILE A 15 7.69 -14.44 0.93
CA ILE A 15 6.57 -15.16 0.31
C ILE A 15 5.36 -14.26 0.04
N LYS A 16 5.40 -13.00 0.48
CA LYS A 16 4.35 -11.99 0.23
C LYS A 16 4.97 -10.76 -0.42
N ASP A 17 4.24 -10.21 -1.39
CA ASP A 17 4.60 -8.97 -2.08
C ASP A 17 4.04 -7.74 -1.37
N TRP A 18 4.63 -6.60 -1.68
CA TRP A 18 4.20 -5.28 -1.23
C TRP A 18 2.86 -4.86 -1.86
N ASP A 19 2.00 -4.21 -1.06
CA ASP A 19 0.74 -3.61 -1.53
C ASP A 19 0.95 -2.28 -2.29
N SER A 20 2.11 -1.66 -2.17
CA SER A 20 2.53 -0.50 -2.98
C SER A 20 3.91 -0.79 -3.55
N ARG A 21 4.03 -0.76 -4.87
CA ARG A 21 5.29 -1.03 -5.59
C ARG A 21 5.60 0.15 -6.48
N TRP A 22 6.46 1.03 -5.99
CA TRP A 22 6.97 2.18 -6.73
C TRP A 22 8.26 2.69 -6.10
N TYR A 23 8.99 3.49 -6.86
CA TYR A 23 10.21 4.16 -6.41
C TYR A 23 10.02 5.67 -6.55
N ALA A 24 10.49 6.43 -5.56
CA ALA A 24 10.54 7.89 -5.62
C ALA A 24 11.85 8.38 -5.01
N ARG A 25 12.22 9.61 -5.35
CA ARG A 25 13.31 10.32 -4.70
C ARG A 25 12.91 10.75 -3.30
N ASP A 26 13.89 10.91 -2.42
CA ASP A 26 13.67 11.22 -1.00
C ASP A 26 12.83 12.48 -0.77
N ASN A 27 12.97 13.48 -1.64
CA ASN A 27 12.23 14.74 -1.56
C ASN A 27 10.74 14.58 -1.91
N GLU A 28 10.37 13.59 -2.71
CA GLU A 28 8.98 13.37 -3.18
C GLU A 28 8.27 12.26 -2.41
N PHE A 29 9.03 11.37 -1.74
CA PHE A 29 8.50 10.19 -1.06
C PHE A 29 7.41 10.52 -0.02
N GLY A 30 7.60 11.56 0.78
CA GLY A 30 6.66 11.93 1.84
C GLY A 30 5.27 12.30 1.30
N ASP A 31 5.23 13.13 0.27
CA ASP A 31 3.98 13.59 -0.34
C ASP A 31 3.25 12.43 -1.03
N LEU A 32 3.98 11.59 -1.77
CA LEU A 32 3.44 10.43 -2.48
C LEU A 32 2.88 9.37 -1.49
N LEU A 33 3.52 9.19 -0.34
CA LEU A 33 3.05 8.27 0.70
C LEU A 33 1.73 8.73 1.31
N VAL A 34 1.61 10.03 1.61
CA VAL A 34 0.37 10.60 2.16
C VAL A 34 -0.76 10.53 1.13
N GLU A 35 -0.45 10.78 -0.14
CA GLU A 35 -1.40 10.62 -1.25
C GLU A 35 -1.92 9.18 -1.35
N ASP A 36 -1.03 8.18 -1.36
CA ASP A 36 -1.39 6.75 -1.39
C ASP A 36 -2.31 6.34 -0.23
N TYR A 37 -2.04 6.85 0.98
CA TYR A 37 -2.87 6.59 2.15
C TYR A 37 -4.28 7.16 2.00
N ASN A 38 -4.39 8.41 1.56
CA ASN A 38 -5.66 9.07 1.34
C ASN A 38 -6.47 8.40 0.23
N LEU A 39 -5.80 8.00 -0.87
CA LEU A 39 -6.41 7.26 -1.96
C LEU A 39 -7.00 5.93 -1.48
N ARG A 40 -6.23 5.13 -0.72
CA ARG A 40 -6.73 3.86 -0.16
C ARG A 40 -7.92 4.06 0.76
N LYS A 41 -7.90 5.09 1.60
CA LYS A 41 -9.02 5.42 2.50
C LYS A 41 -10.28 5.80 1.73
N ALA A 42 -10.13 6.61 0.68
CA ALA A 42 -11.25 7.03 -0.17
C ALA A 42 -11.85 5.84 -0.95
N LEU A 43 -11.02 5.00 -1.56
CA LEU A 43 -11.45 3.82 -2.30
C LEU A 43 -12.17 2.81 -1.39
N LYS A 44 -11.61 2.53 -0.22
CA LYS A 44 -12.22 1.61 0.75
C LYS A 44 -13.59 2.11 1.23
N LYS A 45 -13.75 3.42 1.40
CA LYS A 45 -15.04 4.02 1.75
C LYS A 45 -16.05 3.93 0.60
N LYS A 46 -15.62 4.25 -0.63
CA LYS A 46 -16.51 4.29 -1.80
C LYS A 46 -16.98 2.90 -2.23
N TYR A 47 -16.11 1.91 -2.18
CA TYR A 47 -16.37 0.55 -2.65
C TYR A 47 -16.56 -0.46 -1.52
N TYR A 48 -16.94 0.00 -0.33
CA TYR A 48 -17.19 -0.87 0.82
C TYR A 48 -18.22 -1.98 0.50
N ALA A 49 -19.29 -1.62 -0.21
CA ALA A 49 -20.34 -2.56 -0.61
C ALA A 49 -19.87 -3.59 -1.66
N ALA A 50 -18.80 -3.31 -2.40
CA ALA A 50 -18.25 -4.23 -3.41
C ALA A 50 -17.34 -5.31 -2.82
N GLY A 51 -17.01 -5.23 -1.52
CA GLY A 51 -16.23 -6.27 -0.83
C GLY A 51 -14.78 -6.41 -1.32
N ILE A 52 -14.13 -5.30 -1.69
CA ILE A 52 -12.76 -5.32 -2.23
C ILE A 52 -11.77 -5.85 -1.17
N PRO A 53 -11.05 -6.97 -1.44
CA PRO A 53 -10.19 -7.61 -0.44
C PRO A 53 -8.80 -6.97 -0.32
N ARG A 54 -8.24 -6.43 -1.42
CA ARG A 54 -6.89 -5.85 -1.47
C ARG A 54 -6.86 -4.70 -2.46
N ILE A 55 -6.05 -3.68 -2.17
CA ILE A 55 -5.77 -2.56 -3.07
C ILE A 55 -4.26 -2.52 -3.27
N GLU A 56 -3.83 -2.87 -4.47
CA GLU A 56 -2.43 -2.77 -4.91
C GLU A 56 -2.25 -1.45 -5.65
N ILE A 57 -1.14 -0.75 -5.41
CA ILE A 57 -0.81 0.52 -6.06
C ILE A 57 0.54 0.37 -6.73
N GLU A 58 0.61 0.69 -8.02
CA GLU A 58 1.85 0.82 -8.77
C GLU A 58 1.96 2.22 -9.34
N ARG A 59 3.15 2.82 -9.29
CA ARG A 59 3.39 4.15 -9.90
C ARG A 59 4.48 4.03 -10.95
N ASP A 60 4.10 4.27 -12.21
CA ASP A 60 4.99 4.57 -13.31
C ASP A 60 5.29 6.09 -13.31
N ALA A 61 6.36 6.54 -13.96
CA ALA A 61 6.78 7.95 -13.99
C ALA A 61 5.68 8.95 -14.43
N SER A 62 4.66 8.48 -15.15
CA SER A 62 3.55 9.29 -15.64
C SER A 62 2.17 8.79 -15.22
N ARG A 63 2.06 7.64 -14.55
CA ARG A 63 0.75 7.01 -14.31
C ARG A 63 0.72 6.17 -13.03
N VAL A 64 -0.37 6.31 -12.29
CA VAL A 64 -0.70 5.45 -11.14
C VAL A 64 -1.64 4.33 -11.63
N ARG A 65 -1.39 3.09 -11.21
CA ARG A 65 -2.21 1.90 -11.47
C ARG A 65 -2.69 1.27 -10.18
#